data_AF-A0A537CXY7-F1
#
_entry.id   AF-A0A537CXY7-F1
#
_cell.length_a   1.000
_cell.length_b   1.000
_cell.length_c   1.000
_cell.angle_alpha   90.00
_cell.angle_beta   90.00
_cell.angle_gamma   90.00
#
_symmetry.space_group_name_H-M   'P 1'
#
loop_
_entity.id
_entity.type
_entity.pdbx_description
1 polymer ?
#
loop_
_entity_poly.entity_id
_entity_poly.type
_entity_poly.pdbx_seq_one_letter_code
_entity_poly.pdbx_strand_id
1 'polypeptide(L)'
;MVDAWANADARALEAELQYEKTQDSVFASILLPRLIDERNRVMADRIADIARSGPKSFVAVGALHLVGKDGIVERLRRRGFTVRQL
;
A
#
# COMPACT_ATOMS: atom_id res chain seq x y z
N MET A 1 -8.15 -13.88 1.82
CA MET A 1 -8.31 -12.46 1.46
C MET A 1 -9.45 -11.79 2.18
N VAL A 2 -10.68 -12.28 2.05
CA VAL A 2 -11.84 -11.67 2.72
C VAL A 2 -11.68 -11.67 4.24
N ASP A 3 -11.23 -12.77 4.84
CA ASP A 3 -11.04 -12.86 6.30
C ASP A 3 -9.90 -11.95 6.78
N ALA A 4 -8.77 -11.94 6.08
CA ALA A 4 -7.64 -11.06 6.39
C ALA A 4 -8.04 -9.58 6.30
N TRP A 5 -8.83 -9.22 5.28
CA TRP A 5 -9.39 -7.88 5.13
C TRP A 5 -10.37 -7.53 6.25
N ALA A 6 -11.33 -8.41 6.55
CA ALA A 6 -12.38 -8.19 7.54
C ALA A 6 -11.81 -8.02 8.96
N ASN A 7 -10.70 -8.70 9.27
CA ASN A 7 -10.05 -8.64 10.57
C ASN A 7 -8.86 -7.66 10.63
N ALA A 8 -8.64 -6.86 9.58
CA ALA A 8 -7.50 -5.95 9.46
C ALA A 8 -6.12 -6.63 9.70
N ASP A 9 -5.98 -7.90 9.31
CA ASP A 9 -4.74 -8.65 9.44
C ASP A 9 -3.75 -8.25 8.34
N ALA A 10 -2.95 -7.23 8.63
CA ALA A 10 -1.95 -6.70 7.71
C ALA A 10 -0.91 -7.76 7.29
N ARG A 11 -0.57 -8.72 8.18
CA ARG A 11 0.42 -9.76 7.87
C ARG A 11 -0.16 -10.78 6.91
N ALA A 12 -1.39 -11.22 7.14
CA ALA A 12 -2.08 -12.14 6.23
C ALA A 12 -2.31 -11.49 4.85
N LEU A 13 -2.74 -10.21 4.82
CA LEU A 13 -2.89 -9.46 3.57
C LEU A 13 -1.56 -9.33 2.80
N GLU A 14 -0.45 -9.09 3.50
CA GLU A 14 0.86 -9.05 2.88
C GLU A 14 1.24 -10.42 2.29
N ALA A 15 1.06 -11.50 3.05
CA ALA A 15 1.37 -12.85 2.61
C ALA A 15 0.57 -13.25 1.36
N GLU A 16 -0.72 -12.93 1.32
CA GLU A 16 -1.56 -13.17 0.15
C GLU A 16 -1.15 -12.32 -1.05
N LEU A 17 -0.81 -11.04 -0.85
CA LEU A 17 -0.28 -10.20 -1.91
C LEU A 17 1.03 -10.79 -2.49
N GLN A 18 1.93 -11.29 -1.64
CA GLN A 18 3.14 -11.96 -2.12
C GLN A 18 2.82 -13.24 -2.87
N TYR A 19 1.91 -14.06 -2.35
CA TYR A 19 1.46 -15.27 -3.03
C TYR A 19 0.93 -14.97 -4.44
N GLU A 20 0.06 -13.96 -4.57
CA GLU A 20 -0.47 -13.50 -5.87
C GLU A 20 0.65 -13.04 -6.83
N LYS A 21 1.65 -12.32 -6.32
CA LYS A 21 2.81 -11.89 -7.13
C LYS A 21 3.64 -13.07 -7.69
N THR A 22 3.57 -14.25 -7.07
CA THR A 22 4.32 -15.43 -7.51
C THR A 22 3.58 -16.31 -8.51
N GLN A 23 2.30 -16.03 -8.77
CA GLN A 23 1.51 -16.83 -9.71
C GLN A 23 1.97 -16.60 -11.15
N ASP A 24 2.01 -17.66 -11.95
CA ASP A 24 2.24 -17.56 -13.40
C ASP A 24 0.94 -17.13 -14.11
N SER A 25 0.66 -15.83 -14.07
CA SER A 25 -0.54 -15.26 -14.67
C SER A 25 -0.33 -13.86 -15.23
N VAL A 26 -1.17 -13.47 -16.20
CA VAL A 26 -1.25 -12.08 -16.70
C VAL A 26 -1.59 -11.11 -15.56
N PHE A 27 -2.43 -11.57 -14.63
CA PHE A 27 -2.77 -10.75 -13.47
C PHE A 27 -1.52 -10.43 -12.65
N ALA A 28 -0.74 -11.43 -12.26
CA ALA A 28 0.47 -11.26 -11.47
C ALA A 28 1.56 -10.48 -12.21
N SER A 29 1.79 -10.77 -13.50
CA SER A 29 2.90 -10.20 -14.27
C SER A 29 2.63 -8.81 -14.85
N ILE A 30 1.37 -8.47 -15.16
CA ILE A 30 1.02 -7.23 -15.85
C ILE A 30 0.09 -6.34 -15.01
N LEU A 31 -1.00 -6.90 -14.48
CA LEU A 31 -2.03 -6.09 -13.83
C LEU A 31 -1.63 -5.68 -12.42
N LEU A 32 -1.14 -6.60 -11.60
CA LEU A 32 -0.82 -6.37 -10.20
C LEU A 32 0.25 -5.28 -9.99
N PRO A 33 1.35 -5.21 -10.77
CA PRO A 33 2.32 -4.12 -10.67
C PRO A 33 1.71 -2.75 -10.97
N ARG A 34 0.82 -2.66 -11.97
CA ARG A 34 0.14 -1.41 -12.33
C ARG A 34 -0.91 -1.01 -11.30
N LEU A 35 -1.67 -1.98 -10.80
CA LEU A 35 -2.76 -1.75 -9.86
C LEU A 35 -2.26 -1.42 -8.45
N ILE A 36 -1.09 -1.95 -8.06
CA ILE A 36 -0.53 -1.76 -6.71
C ILE A 36 0.77 -0.96 -6.76
N ASP A 37 1.83 -1.48 -7.35
CA ASP A 37 3.18 -0.93 -7.16
C ASP A 37 3.34 0.48 -7.77
N GLU A 38 2.91 0.67 -9.02
CA GLU A 38 2.94 1.97 -9.70
C GLU A 38 2.02 2.98 -9.01
N ARG A 39 0.80 2.57 -8.65
CA ARG A 39 -0.16 3.41 -7.92
C ARG A 39 0.37 3.79 -6.54
N ASN A 40 1.00 2.87 -5.80
CA ASN A 40 1.60 3.14 -4.50
C ASN A 40 2.68 4.23 -4.59
N ARG A 41 3.50 4.21 -5.65
CA ARG A 41 4.50 5.25 -5.88
C ARG A 41 3.84 6.63 -6.03
N VAL A 42 2.89 6.74 -6.96
CA VAL A 42 2.20 8.01 -7.25
C VAL A 42 1.37 8.50 -6.05
N MET A 43 0.67 7.59 -5.36
CA MET A 43 -0.12 7.95 -4.17
C MET A 43 0.79 8.41 -3.03
N ALA A 44 1.91 7.74 -2.77
CA ALA A 44 2.83 8.14 -1.70
C ALA A 44 3.45 9.52 -1.96
N ASP A 45 3.75 9.86 -3.22
CA ASP A 45 4.21 11.21 -3.59
C ASP A 45 3.14 12.26 -3.28
N ARG A 46 1.90 12.04 -3.75
CA ARG A 46 0.79 12.97 -3.50
C ARG A 46 0.46 13.11 -2.02
N ILE A 47 0.46 12.01 -1.28
CA ILE A 47 0.19 12.03 0.17
C ILE A 47 1.28 12.81 0.89
N ALA A 48 2.54 12.67 0.49
CA ALA A 48 3.64 13.43 1.07
C ALA A 48 3.47 14.95 0.81
N ASP A 49 3.07 15.33 -0.40
CA ASP A 49 2.84 16.74 -0.74
C ASP A 49 1.66 17.32 0.06
N ILE A 50 0.55 16.59 0.15
CA ILE A 50 -0.61 16.96 0.97
C ILE A 50 -0.20 17.13 2.44
N ALA A 51 0.53 16.15 2.99
CA ALA A 51 0.95 16.18 4.39
C ALA A 51 1.88 17.35 4.72
N ARG A 52 2.68 17.84 3.75
CA ARG A 52 3.57 19.00 3.91
C ARG A 52 2.85 20.33 3.76
N SER A 53 1.68 20.36 3.11
CA SER A 53 0.94 21.60 2.82
C SER A 53 0.30 22.28 4.04
N GLY A 54 0.30 21.64 5.21
CA GLY A 54 -0.06 22.28 6.49
C GLY A 54 -1.30 21.70 7.19
N PRO A 55 -2.51 21.69 6.59
CA PRO A 55 -3.70 21.22 7.30
C PRO A 55 -3.65 19.70 7.52
N LYS A 56 -4.13 19.27 8.69
CA LYS A 56 -4.35 17.85 8.98
C LYS A 56 -5.31 17.27 7.94
N SER A 57 -4.82 16.30 7.18
CA SER A 57 -5.55 15.69 6.07
C SER A 57 -5.89 14.24 6.38
N PHE A 58 -7.03 13.78 5.85
CA PHE A 58 -7.44 12.38 5.91
C PHE A 58 -7.41 11.80 4.50
N VAL A 59 -6.75 10.66 4.32
CA VAL A 59 -6.62 9.98 3.02
C VAL A 59 -7.08 8.54 3.16
N ALA A 60 -8.07 8.14 2.37
CA ALA A 60 -8.55 6.77 2.29
C ALA A 60 -7.95 6.04 1.08
N VAL A 61 -7.50 4.81 1.28
CA VAL A 61 -6.97 3.91 0.24
C VAL A 61 -7.45 2.48 0.48
N GLY A 62 -7.39 1.63 -0.54
CA GLY A 62 -7.62 0.19 -0.38
C GLY A 62 -6.57 -0.47 0.51
N ALA A 63 -6.96 -1.50 1.27
CA ALA A 63 -6.12 -2.13 2.30
C ALA A 63 -4.79 -2.68 1.75
N LEU A 64 -4.79 -3.29 0.56
CA LEU A 64 -3.58 -3.82 -0.07
C LEU A 64 -2.52 -2.75 -0.37
N HIS A 65 -2.89 -1.48 -0.46
CA HIS A 65 -1.92 -0.40 -0.66
C HIS A 65 -1.09 -0.09 0.59
N LEU A 66 -1.49 -0.60 1.76
CA LEU A 66 -0.83 -0.30 3.03
C LEU A 66 0.25 -1.31 3.41
N VAL A 67 0.21 -2.53 2.85
CA VAL A 67 1.05 -3.65 3.25
C VAL A 67 2.28 -3.83 2.35
N GLY A 68 3.31 -4.49 2.87
CA GLY A 68 4.53 -4.82 2.15
C GLY A 68 5.54 -3.69 1.98
N LYS A 69 6.76 -4.08 1.59
CA LYS A 69 7.92 -3.17 1.38
C LYS A 69 7.66 -2.02 0.39
N ASP A 70 6.74 -2.25 -0.53
CA ASP A 70 6.33 -1.32 -1.59
C ASP A 70 4.98 -0.65 -1.30
N GLY A 71 4.41 -0.88 -0.11
CA GLY A 71 3.21 -0.21 0.39
C GLY A 71 3.43 1.28 0.65
N ILE A 72 2.33 2.02 0.75
CA ILE A 72 2.32 3.47 1.01
C ILE A 72 3.02 3.80 2.33
N VAL A 73 2.79 3.02 3.38
CA VAL A 73 3.40 3.23 4.71
C VAL A 73 4.92 3.27 4.62
N GLU A 74 5.52 2.25 4.00
CA GLU A 74 6.97 2.16 3.84
C GLU A 74 7.52 3.25 2.91
N ARG A 75 6.77 3.60 1.86
CA ARG A 75 7.14 4.71 0.97
C ARG A 75 7.14 6.07 1.67
N LEU A 76 6.19 6.30 2.58
CA LEU A 76 6.15 7.53 3.39
C LEU A 76 7.28 7.55 4.42
N ARG A 77 7.57 6.41 5.07
CA ARG A 77 8.75 6.28 5.95
C ARG A 77 10.05 6.64 5.21
N ARG A 78 10.23 6.12 3.99
CA ARG A 78 11.37 6.47 3.11
C ARG A 78 11.43 7.95 2.73
N ARG A 79 10.31 8.68 2.79
CA ARG A 79 10.24 10.13 2.53
C ARG A 79 10.45 10.99 3.80
N GLY A 80 10.85 10.37 4.91
CA GLY A 80 11.16 11.04 6.17
C GLY A 80 9.95 11.24 7.10
N PHE A 81 8.79 10.65 6.78
CA PHE A 81 7.62 10.74 7.65
C PHE A 81 7.70 9.71 8.79
N THR A 82 7.29 10.13 9.98
CA THR A 82 6.96 9.19 11.06
C THR A 82 5.57 8.64 10.82
N VAL A 83 5.46 7.34 10.55
CA VAL A 83 4.17 6.66 10.35
C VAL A 83 3.89 5.73 11.51
N ARG A 84 2.78 5.95 12.20
CA ARG A 84 2.30 5.16 13.35
C ARG A 84 0.90 4.64 13.04
N GLN A 85 0.67 3.36 13.33
CA GLN A 85 -0.67 2.82 13.43
C GLN A 85 -1.28 3.32 14.75
N LEU A 86 -2.51 3.83 14.68
CA LEU A 86 -3.27 4.31 15.84
C LEU A 86 -4.13 3.20 16.41
#